data_AF-A0AAV0VD56-F1
#
_entry.id   AF-A0AAV0VD56-F1
#
_cell.length_a   1.000
_cell.length_b   1.000
_cell.length_c   1.000
_cell.angle_alpha   90.00
_cell.angle_beta   90.00
_cell.angle_gamma   90.00
#
_symmetry.space_group_name_H-M   'P 1'
#
loop_
_entity.id
_entity.type
_entity.pdbx_description
1 polymer ?
#
loop_
_entity_poly.entity_id
_entity_poly.type
_entity_poly.pdbx_seq_one_letter_code
_entity_poly.pdbx_strand_id
1 'polypeptide(L)'
;MATISIKDLDAKLRALREKTLEEEASWLEQGSKLFDYEDKLLRDTLLEGNILMGWGEPRTAPVRFRNARVRKRKRERLEMTAEHSKDLTRPLIPTLSAEEQLKVDRHRLASYSSVQSPAEPLYATLKERGRKVVEAKNKKLKRPAAK
;
A
#
# COMPACT_ATOMS: atom_id res chain seq x y z
N MET A 1 22.11 36.71 -35.57
CA MET A 1 21.29 36.18 -34.44
C MET A 1 19.89 35.98 -34.97
N ALA A 2 19.36 34.75 -34.93
CA ALA A 2 18.04 34.46 -35.48
C ALA A 2 16.97 35.15 -34.60
N THR A 3 16.24 36.10 -35.18
CA THR A 3 15.12 36.78 -34.52
C THR A 3 13.94 35.81 -34.48
N ILE A 4 13.69 35.22 -33.31
CA ILE A 4 12.56 34.33 -33.08
C ILE A 4 11.27 35.14 -33.23
N SER A 5 10.35 34.70 -34.08
CA SER A 5 9.08 35.40 -34.27
C SER A 5 8.11 35.08 -33.13
N ILE A 6 7.13 35.96 -32.89
CA ILE A 6 6.08 35.76 -31.87
C ILE A 6 5.32 34.44 -32.13
N LYS A 7 5.11 34.08 -33.40
CA LYS A 7 4.46 32.82 -33.80
C LYS A 7 5.29 31.59 -33.39
N ASP A 8 6.61 31.68 -33.47
CA ASP A 8 7.51 30.60 -33.05
C ASP A 8 7.50 30.45 -31.52
N LEU A 9 7.34 31.56 -30.78
CA LEU A 9 7.17 31.52 -29.33
C LEU A 9 5.82 30.89 -28.94
N ASP A 10 4.73 31.25 -29.62
CA ASP A 10 3.41 30.66 -29.37
C ASP A 10 3.39 29.15 -29.67
N ALA A 11 4.04 28.72 -30.75
CA ALA A 11 4.17 27.30 -31.08
C ALA A 11 4.97 26.55 -29.99
N LYS A 12 6.07 27.13 -29.50
CA LYS A 12 6.85 26.57 -28.39
C LYS A 12 6.04 26.52 -27.09
N LEU A 13 5.24 27.55 -26.80
CA LEU A 13 4.38 27.57 -25.61
C LEU A 13 3.31 26.48 -25.67
N ARG A 14 2.70 26.23 -26.84
CA ARG A 14 1.74 25.12 -27.00
C ARG A 14 2.42 23.77 -26.81
N ALA A 15 3.56 23.54 -27.47
CA ALA A 15 4.31 22.30 -27.32
C ALA A 15 4.76 22.05 -25.88
N LEU A 16 5.15 23.11 -25.14
CA LEU A 16 5.48 22.99 -23.72
C LEU A 16 4.25 22.65 -22.88
N ARG A 17 3.10 23.27 -23.15
CA ARG A 17 1.84 22.95 -22.45
C ARG A 17 1.39 21.51 -22.68
N GLU A 18 1.49 21.02 -23.90
CA GLU A 18 1.16 19.63 -24.23
C GLU A 18 2.07 18.66 -23.46
N LYS A 19 3.39 18.92 -23.46
CA LYS A 19 4.35 18.11 -22.69
C LYS A 19 4.08 18.13 -21.19
N THR A 20 3.76 19.29 -20.61
CA THR A 20 3.45 19.38 -19.19
C THR A 20 2.21 18.57 -18.84
N LEU A 21 1.18 18.56 -19.69
CA LEU A 21 -0.03 17.77 -19.47
C LEU A 21 0.24 16.27 -19.55
N GLU A 22 1.07 15.83 -20.50
CA GLU A 22 1.50 14.43 -20.62
C GLU A 22 2.33 13.98 -19.40
N GLU A 23 3.28 14.80 -18.96
CA GLU A 23 4.11 14.53 -17.79
C GLU A 23 3.26 14.45 -16.52
N GLU A 24 2.33 15.40 -16.31
CA GLU A 24 1.39 15.39 -15.19
C GLU A 24 0.52 14.12 -15.18
N ALA A 25 -0.02 13.71 -16.33
CA ALA A 25 -0.79 12.47 -16.43
C ALA A 25 0.06 11.25 -16.08
N SER A 26 1.28 11.17 -16.61
CA SER A 26 2.21 10.08 -16.34
C SER A 26 2.60 10.01 -14.86
N TRP A 27 2.76 11.16 -14.21
CA TRP A 27 3.08 11.27 -12.79
C TRP A 27 1.96 10.73 -11.91
N LEU A 28 0.71 11.07 -12.21
CA LEU A 28 -0.47 10.56 -11.50
C LEU A 28 -0.63 9.04 -11.66
N GLU A 29 -0.38 8.52 -12.87
CA GLU A 29 -0.38 7.08 -13.10
C GLU A 29 0.70 6.36 -12.30
N GLN A 30 1.92 6.91 -12.26
CA GLN A 30 3.02 6.34 -11.49
C GLN A 30 2.72 6.34 -10.00
N GLY A 31 2.12 7.42 -9.48
CA GLY A 31 1.64 7.49 -8.10
C GLY A 31 0.61 6.40 -7.78
N SER A 32 -0.34 6.17 -8.69
CA SER A 32 -1.36 5.11 -8.54
C SER A 32 -0.74 3.71 -8.59
N LYS A 33 0.17 3.46 -9.54
CA LYS A 33 0.91 2.19 -9.64
C LYS A 33 1.71 1.91 -8.37
N LEU A 34 2.42 2.92 -7.85
CA LEU A 34 3.20 2.81 -6.62
C LEU A 34 2.30 2.45 -5.43
N PHE A 35 1.14 3.11 -5.29
CA PHE A 35 0.18 2.83 -4.24
C PHE A 35 -0.30 1.37 -4.22
N ASP A 36 -0.59 0.81 -5.41
CA ASP A 36 -1.02 -0.56 -5.57
C ASP A 36 0.10 -1.56 -5.29
N TYR A 37 1.32 -1.26 -5.75
CA TYR A 37 2.50 -2.09 -5.47
C TYR A 37 2.83 -2.13 -3.98
N GLU A 38 2.81 -0.98 -3.30
CA GLU A 38 3.01 -0.92 -1.87
C GLU A 38 1.91 -1.68 -1.12
N ASP A 39 0.65 -1.59 -1.54
CA ASP A 39 -0.44 -2.33 -0.88
C ASP A 39 -0.19 -3.84 -0.97
N LYS A 40 0.08 -4.35 -2.17
CA LYS A 40 0.36 -5.77 -2.38
C LYS A 40 1.57 -6.22 -1.57
N LEU A 41 2.69 -5.50 -1.68
CA LEU A 41 3.93 -5.82 -0.98
C LEU A 41 3.73 -5.85 0.53
N LEU A 42 3.10 -4.81 1.10
CA LEU A 42 2.91 -4.71 2.54
C LEU A 42 1.97 -5.79 3.05
N ARG A 43 0.82 -6.03 2.38
CA ARG A 43 -0.12 -7.08 2.78
C ARG A 43 0.52 -8.47 2.80
N ASP A 44 1.30 -8.79 1.77
CA ASP A 44 2.00 -10.08 1.68
C ASP A 44 3.03 -10.24 2.79
N THR A 45 3.72 -9.15 3.13
CA THR A 45 4.85 -9.16 4.07
C THR A 45 4.49 -8.81 5.52
N LEU A 46 3.22 -8.50 5.81
CA LEU A 46 2.73 -8.16 7.15
C LEU A 46 3.11 -9.18 8.24
N LEU A 47 3.16 -10.47 7.88
CA LEU A 47 3.45 -11.57 8.80
C LEU A 47 4.92 -12.03 8.73
N GLU A 48 5.69 -11.45 7.83
CA GLU A 48 6.97 -11.99 7.35
C GLU A 48 8.15 -11.09 7.72
N GLY A 49 7.87 -9.81 8.03
CA GLY A 49 8.89 -8.76 8.11
C GLY A 49 9.16 -8.21 6.71
N ASN A 50 9.52 -6.93 6.62
CA ASN A 50 9.91 -6.30 5.36
C ASN A 50 10.95 -5.19 5.63
N ILE A 51 11.46 -4.53 4.58
CA ILE A 51 12.45 -3.43 4.75
C ILE A 51 11.90 -2.33 5.66
N LEU A 52 10.57 -2.16 5.69
CA LEU A 52 9.85 -1.13 6.42
C LEU A 52 9.50 -1.56 7.86
N MET A 53 9.40 -2.86 8.13
CA MET A 53 9.08 -3.48 9.43
C MET A 53 10.27 -4.17 10.09
N GLY A 54 11.43 -4.17 9.43
CA GLY A 54 12.61 -4.95 9.77
C GLY A 54 12.52 -6.41 9.30
N TRP A 55 13.66 -6.94 8.83
CA TRP A 55 13.88 -8.36 8.65
C TRP A 55 14.77 -8.82 9.80
N GLY A 56 14.28 -9.67 10.68
CA GLY A 56 15.22 -10.46 11.45
C GLY A 56 15.94 -11.40 10.49
N GLU A 57 17.26 -11.42 10.53
CA GLU A 57 18.09 -12.50 9.99
C GLU A 57 17.43 -13.86 10.35
N PRO A 58 17.38 -14.87 9.46
CA PRO A 58 16.66 -16.12 9.74
C PRO A 58 17.10 -16.84 11.04
N ARG A 59 18.31 -16.53 11.52
CA ARG A 59 18.87 -17.06 12.78
C ARG A 59 18.53 -16.21 14.01
N THR A 60 18.28 -14.90 13.88
CA THR A 60 18.02 -13.96 14.99
C THR A 60 16.57 -13.47 15.03
N ALA A 61 15.76 -13.75 14.00
CA ALA A 61 14.35 -13.43 13.98
C ALA A 61 13.56 -14.27 15.01
N PRO A 62 12.57 -13.69 15.72
CA PRO A 62 11.65 -14.45 16.55
C PRO A 62 11.02 -15.61 15.75
N VAL A 63 10.79 -16.76 16.40
CA VAL A 63 10.35 -18.03 15.76
C VAL A 63 9.15 -17.83 14.80
N ARG A 64 8.27 -16.87 15.10
CA ARG A 64 7.11 -16.51 14.28
C ARG A 64 7.48 -15.99 12.89
N PHE A 65 8.67 -15.46 12.66
CA PHE A 65 9.13 -14.91 11.38
C PHE A 65 10.07 -15.84 10.61
N ARG A 66 10.72 -16.79 11.30
CA ARG A 66 11.67 -17.75 10.70
C ARG A 66 11.07 -18.62 9.59
N ASN A 67 9.77 -18.92 9.67
CA ASN A 67 9.04 -19.74 8.70
C ASN A 67 8.13 -18.93 7.75
N ALA A 68 8.32 -17.61 7.69
CA ALA A 68 7.56 -16.71 6.83
C ALA A 68 7.53 -17.17 5.36
N ARG A 69 8.69 -17.37 4.75
CA ARG A 69 8.83 -17.79 3.35
C ARG A 69 8.15 -19.12 3.02
N VAL A 70 8.12 -20.05 3.98
CA VAL A 70 7.41 -21.34 3.83
C VAL A 70 5.90 -21.13 3.83
N ARG A 71 5.39 -20.24 4.70
CA ARG A 71 3.97 -19.86 4.73
C ARG A 71 3.58 -19.04 3.49
N LYS A 72 4.47 -18.19 2.96
CA LYS A 72 4.26 -17.48 1.68
C LYS A 72 4.08 -18.47 0.55
N ARG A 73 5.03 -19.39 0.36
CA ARG A 73 4.95 -20.42 -0.68
C ARG A 73 3.72 -21.31 -0.53
N LYS A 74 3.27 -21.57 0.70
CA LYS A 74 2.02 -22.30 0.95
C LYS A 74 0.79 -21.47 0.54
N ARG A 75 0.76 -20.17 0.84
CA ARG A 75 -0.29 -19.24 0.40
C ARG A 75 -0.33 -19.08 -1.11
N GLU A 76 0.81 -18.83 -1.77
CA GLU A 76 0.92 -18.74 -3.23
C GLU A 76 0.42 -20.02 -3.91
N ARG A 77 0.72 -21.20 -3.37
CA ARG A 77 0.17 -22.47 -3.90
C ARG A 77 -1.35 -22.57 -3.74
N LEU A 78 -1.89 -22.10 -2.63
CA LEU A 78 -3.33 -22.09 -2.38
C LEU A 78 -4.05 -21.06 -3.27
N GLU A 79 -3.44 -19.91 -3.51
CA GLU A 79 -3.92 -18.87 -4.43
C GLU A 79 -3.93 -19.37 -5.88
N MET A 80 -2.83 -19.98 -6.36
CA MET A 80 -2.77 -20.60 -7.70
C MET A 80 -3.81 -21.71 -7.89
N THR A 81 -4.12 -22.49 -6.84
CA THR A 81 -5.20 -23.47 -6.92
C THR A 81 -6.60 -22.84 -6.87
N ALA A 82 -6.75 -21.72 -6.15
CA ALA A 82 -7.99 -20.97 -6.05
C ALA A 82 -8.30 -20.15 -7.32
N GLU A 83 -7.28 -19.73 -8.07
CA GLU A 83 -7.44 -19.09 -9.39
C GLU A 83 -7.88 -20.10 -10.48
N HIS A 84 -7.50 -21.38 -10.33
CA HIS A 84 -7.93 -22.45 -11.23
C HIS A 84 -9.34 -22.98 -10.96
N SER A 85 -9.80 -22.97 -9.71
CA SER A 85 -11.20 -23.19 -9.37
C SER A 85 -11.97 -21.87 -9.53
N LYS A 86 -12.88 -21.74 -10.50
CA LYS A 86 -13.65 -20.52 -10.78
C LYS A 86 -14.62 -20.06 -9.66
N ASP A 87 -14.28 -20.23 -8.39
CA ASP A 87 -15.04 -19.79 -7.23
C ASP A 87 -14.78 -18.30 -6.96
N LEU A 88 -15.28 -17.45 -7.86
CA LEU A 88 -15.15 -15.98 -7.86
C LEU A 88 -15.99 -15.25 -6.78
N THR A 89 -16.51 -15.95 -5.77
CA THR A 89 -17.46 -15.36 -4.80
C THR A 89 -16.83 -14.92 -3.48
N ARG A 90 -15.54 -15.20 -3.27
CA ARG A 90 -14.83 -14.77 -2.05
C ARG A 90 -13.77 -13.73 -2.43
N PRO A 91 -13.68 -12.57 -1.75
CA PRO A 91 -12.55 -11.66 -1.97
C PRO A 91 -11.26 -12.44 -1.77
N LEU A 92 -10.47 -12.57 -2.85
CA LEU A 92 -9.25 -13.38 -2.89
C LEU A 92 -8.19 -12.90 -1.90
N ILE A 93 -8.26 -11.63 -1.51
CA ILE A 93 -7.41 -11.05 -0.48
C ILE A 93 -8.10 -11.31 0.86
N PRO A 94 -7.51 -12.06 1.80
CA PRO A 94 -8.08 -12.22 3.14
C PRO A 94 -8.31 -10.82 3.71
N THR A 95 -9.58 -10.52 4.05
CA THR A 95 -9.95 -9.24 4.64
C THR A 95 -9.15 -9.08 5.92
N LEU A 96 -8.12 -8.24 5.86
CA LEU A 96 -7.26 -7.96 7.00
C LEU A 96 -8.11 -7.43 8.15
N SER A 97 -7.78 -7.84 9.36
CA SER A 97 -8.39 -7.21 10.54
C SER A 97 -8.08 -5.72 10.55
N ALA A 98 -8.94 -4.91 11.19
CA ALA A 98 -8.71 -3.47 11.30
C ALA A 98 -7.33 -3.11 11.89
N GLU A 99 -6.77 -3.98 12.73
CA GLU A 99 -5.42 -3.85 13.29
C GLU A 99 -4.32 -4.10 12.28
N GLU A 100 -4.48 -5.13 11.45
CA GLU A 100 -3.52 -5.48 10.40
C GLU A 100 -3.57 -4.44 9.27
N GLN A 101 -4.76 -3.99 8.88
CA GLN A 101 -4.91 -2.91 7.92
C GLN A 101 -4.25 -1.61 8.41
N LEU A 102 -4.39 -1.28 9.70
CA LEU A 102 -3.72 -0.12 10.29
C LEU A 102 -2.19 -0.26 10.26
N LYS A 103 -1.67 -1.49 10.36
CA LYS A 103 -0.22 -1.74 10.21
C LYS A 103 0.22 -1.51 8.77
N VAL A 104 -0.51 -2.03 7.78
CA VAL A 104 -0.24 -1.75 6.35
C VAL A 104 -0.18 -0.25 6.14
N ASP A 105 -1.24 0.46 6.51
CA ASP A 105 -1.37 1.88 6.23
C ASP A 105 -0.23 2.69 6.87
N ARG A 106 0.18 2.36 8.10
CA ARG A 106 1.33 3.02 8.75
C ARG A 106 2.66 2.89 8.00
N HIS A 107 2.81 1.84 7.20
CA HIS A 107 4.09 1.49 6.57
C HIS A 107 4.11 1.85 5.08
N ARG A 108 3.10 2.55 4.56
CA ARG A 108 3.06 3.07 3.18
C ARG A 108 3.94 4.32 3.00
N LEU A 109 5.22 4.20 3.33
CA LEU A 109 6.11 5.35 3.42
C LEU A 109 6.38 6.00 2.07
N ALA A 110 6.52 5.25 0.97
CA ALA A 110 6.77 5.85 -0.35
C ALA A 110 5.48 6.44 -0.95
N SER A 111 4.30 5.88 -0.65
CA SER A 111 3.05 6.56 -1.01
C SER A 111 2.86 7.86 -0.23
N TYR A 112 3.30 7.93 1.03
CA TYR A 112 3.16 9.14 1.86
C TYR A 112 4.24 10.20 1.63
N SER A 113 5.27 9.93 0.83
CA SER A 113 6.26 10.94 0.47
C SER A 113 5.74 11.96 -0.56
N SER A 114 4.55 11.77 -1.12
CA SER A 114 3.91 12.69 -2.07
C SER A 114 2.53 13.13 -1.59
N VAL A 115 2.28 14.44 -1.63
CA VAL A 115 0.99 15.05 -1.26
C VAL A 115 -0.09 14.84 -2.34
N GLN A 116 0.33 14.55 -3.57
CA GLN A 116 -0.57 14.23 -4.68
C GLN A 116 -0.89 12.73 -4.76
N SER A 117 -0.34 11.94 -3.83
CA SER A 117 -0.53 10.51 -3.79
C SER A 117 -1.98 10.14 -3.47
N PRO A 118 -2.52 9.06 -4.07
CA PRO A 118 -3.81 8.48 -3.66
C PRO A 118 -3.89 8.09 -2.18
N ALA A 119 -2.75 7.99 -1.49
CA ALA A 119 -2.68 7.62 -0.09
C ALA A 119 -2.95 8.77 0.90
N GLU A 120 -2.94 10.03 0.45
CA GLU A 120 -3.11 11.21 1.31
C GLU A 120 -4.40 11.16 2.17
N PRO A 121 -5.58 10.83 1.62
CA PRO A 121 -6.81 10.69 2.41
C PRO A 121 -6.72 9.60 3.49
N LEU A 122 -5.97 8.53 3.23
CA LEU A 122 -5.73 7.46 4.21
C LEU A 122 -4.81 7.94 5.32
N TYR A 123 -3.81 8.76 4.99
CA TYR A 123 -2.89 9.35 5.96
C TYR A 123 -3.62 10.32 6.91
N ALA A 124 -4.47 11.20 6.36
CA ALA A 124 -5.24 12.17 7.13
C ALA A 124 -6.07 11.52 8.25
N THR A 125 -6.70 10.37 7.96
CA THR A 125 -7.55 9.64 8.91
C THR A 125 -6.80 8.62 9.77
N LEU A 126 -5.50 8.42 9.55
CA LEU A 126 -4.72 7.31 10.14
C LEU A 126 -4.70 7.37 11.67
N LYS A 127 -4.51 8.57 12.25
CA LYS A 127 -4.47 8.76 13.70
C LYS A 127 -5.81 8.41 14.35
N GLU A 128 -6.92 8.82 13.74
CA GLU A 128 -8.28 8.55 14.24
C GLU A 128 -8.62 7.07 14.16
N ARG A 129 -8.28 6.41 13.04
CA ARG A 129 -8.43 4.97 12.87
C ARG A 129 -7.63 4.20 13.92
N GLY A 130 -6.43 4.69 14.25
CA GLY A 130 -5.62 4.16 15.35
C GLY A 130 -6.28 4.27 16.72
N ARG A 131 -6.89 5.42 17.04
CA ARG A 131 -7.62 5.63 18.30
C ARG A 131 -8.81 4.68 18.43
N LYS A 132 -9.63 4.55 17.39
CA LYS A 132 -10.80 3.65 17.35
C LYS A 132 -10.42 2.20 17.60
N VAL A 133 -9.30 1.73 17.05
CA VAL A 133 -8.79 0.37 17.27
C VAL A 133 -8.39 0.14 18.74
N VAL A 134 -7.71 1.11 19.36
CA VAL A 134 -7.32 1.02 20.78
C VAL A 134 -8.55 1.04 21.69
N GLU A 135 -9.51 1.92 21.42
CA GLU A 135 -10.77 1.97 22.16
C GLU A 135 -11.57 0.67 22.06
N ALA A 136 -11.61 0.05 20.87
CA ALA A 136 -12.27 -1.23 20.68
C ALA A 136 -11.61 -2.36 21.50
N LYS A 137 -10.27 -2.36 21.61
CA LYS A 137 -9.54 -3.31 22.49
C LYS A 137 -9.90 -3.09 23.96
N ASN A 138 -9.89 -1.85 24.41
CA ASN A 138 -10.20 -1.50 25.80
C ASN A 138 -11.64 -1.84 26.17
N LYS A 139 -12.60 -1.68 25.26
CA LYS A 139 -13.99 -2.10 25.47
C LYS A 139 -14.15 -3.61 25.54
N LYS A 140 -13.41 -4.38 24.73
CA LYS A 140 -13.40 -5.85 24.81
C LYS A 140 -12.85 -6.35 26.15
N LEU A 141 -11.80 -5.72 26.66
CA LEU A 141 -11.22 -6.06 27.97
C LEU A 141 -12.16 -5.75 29.14
N LYS A 142 -13.06 -4.78 28.99
CA LYS A 142 -14.04 -4.39 30.03
C LYS A 142 -15.33 -5.22 30.05
N ARG A 143 -15.55 -6.12 29.08
CA ARG A 143 -16.70 -7.05 29.14
C ARG A 143 -16.33 -8.23 30.05
N PRO A 144 -17.02 -8.45 31.18
CA PRO A 144 -16.77 -9.63 31.99
C PRO A 144 -17.12 -10.88 31.17
N ALA A 145 -16.24 -11.87 31.17
CA ALA A 145 -16.54 -13.18 30.60
C ALA A 145 -17.75 -13.73 31.36
N ALA A 146 -18.90 -13.84 30.69
CA ALA A 146 -20.07 -14.50 31.24
C ALA A 146 -19.66 -15.94 31.59
N LYS A 147 -19.78 -16.28 32.88
CA LYS A 147 -19.67 -17.65 33.37
C LYS A 147 -20.92 -18.43 33.00
#